data_AF-A0A1Y2FVL4-F1
#
_entry.id   AF-A0A1Y2FVL4-F1
#
_cell.length_a   1.000
_cell.length_b   1.000
_cell.length_c   1.000
_cell.angle_alpha   90.00
_cell.angle_beta   90.00
_cell.angle_gamma   90.00
#
_symmetry.space_group_name_H-M   'P 1'
#
loop_
_entity.id
_entity.type
_entity.pdbx_description
1 polymer ?
#
loop_
_entity_poly.entity_id
_entity_poly.type
_entity_poly.pdbx_seq_one_letter_code
_entity_poly.pdbx_strand_id
1 'polypeptide(L)'
;MSTSTSTIDPSTSFNLSYTAATTRRTAYDTLTWQGPVLTFTASAFLYTIFLSSSTAKAARIVACCLNIATSALGYALFLRANQAQSIDNDYIAELEKLMGFPEIKIRHGGLHGPDWAKRREAPLALLWWKVPAFSSIKVWSSGFLAVLILNFVLLIISCARASMLV
;
A
#
# COMPACT_ATOMS: atom_id res chain seq x y z
N MET A 1 48.33 12.19 14.21
CA MET A 1 47.21 11.40 13.68
C MET A 1 46.21 12.39 13.10
N SER A 2 46.39 12.78 11.84
CA SER A 2 45.59 13.83 11.19
C SER A 2 44.28 13.24 10.68
N THR A 3 43.17 13.61 11.30
CA THR A 3 41.82 13.38 10.78
C THR A 3 41.64 14.19 9.51
N SER A 4 41.85 13.56 8.36
CA SER A 4 41.48 14.10 7.06
C SER A 4 39.96 14.15 6.97
N THR A 5 39.36 15.30 7.26
CA THR A 5 37.97 15.60 6.89
C THR A 5 37.89 15.58 5.38
N SER A 6 37.47 14.45 4.81
CA SER A 6 37.14 14.31 3.40
C SER A 6 35.98 15.26 3.10
N THR A 7 36.28 16.41 2.49
CA THR A 7 35.28 17.34 1.98
C THR A 7 34.61 16.71 0.77
N ILE A 8 33.47 16.07 0.99
CA ILE A 8 32.63 15.54 -0.09
C ILE A 8 32.18 16.72 -0.94
N ASP A 9 32.44 16.68 -2.25
CA ASP A 9 31.91 17.65 -3.20
C ASP A 9 30.38 17.71 -3.09
N PRO A 10 29.76 18.90 -2.96
CA PRO A 10 28.31 19.07 -2.96
C PRO A 10 27.60 18.24 -4.03
N SER A 11 28.15 18.17 -5.25
CA SER A 11 27.54 17.37 -6.34
C SER A 11 27.43 15.88 -6.00
N THR A 12 28.45 15.34 -5.32
CA THR A 12 28.48 13.93 -4.88
C THR A 12 27.48 13.70 -3.77
N SER A 13 27.35 14.64 -2.83
CA SER A 13 26.36 14.55 -1.74
C SER A 13 24.91 14.57 -2.23
N PHE A 14 24.62 15.39 -3.25
CA PHE A 14 23.31 15.45 -3.90
C PHE A 14 22.99 14.16 -4.65
N ASN A 15 23.94 13.64 -5.44
CA ASN A 15 23.76 12.38 -6.16
C ASN A 15 23.51 11.19 -5.22
N LEU A 16 24.22 11.13 -4.08
CA LEU A 16 23.98 10.11 -3.05
C LEU A 16 22.58 10.23 -2.44
N SER A 17 22.16 11.45 -2.10
CA SER A 17 20.84 11.72 -1.52
C SER A 17 19.71 11.37 -2.49
N TYR A 18 19.88 11.71 -3.76
CA TYR A 18 18.93 11.38 -4.82
C TYR A 18 18.86 9.86 -5.07
N THR A 19 20.01 9.18 -5.11
CA THR A 19 20.07 7.72 -5.28
C THR A 19 19.45 6.97 -4.09
N ALA A 20 19.70 7.45 -2.87
CA ALA A 20 19.08 6.88 -1.67
C ALA A 20 17.55 7.06 -1.68
N ALA A 21 17.07 8.24 -2.10
CA ALA A 21 15.63 8.52 -2.21
C ALA A 21 14.95 7.64 -3.27
N THR A 22 15.55 7.49 -4.46
CA THR A 22 15.01 6.65 -5.54
C THR A 22 15.02 5.16 -5.17
N THR A 23 16.04 4.70 -4.46
CA THR A 23 16.11 3.32 -3.93
C THR A 23 14.98 3.06 -2.94
N ARG A 24 14.79 3.95 -1.96
CA ARG A 24 13.73 3.84 -0.95
C ARG A 24 12.33 3.86 -1.58
N ARG A 25 12.12 4.72 -2.58
CA ARG A 25 10.87 4.78 -3.36
C ARG A 25 10.51 3.44 -3.99
N THR A 26 11.48 2.75 -4.59
CA THR A 26 11.25 1.43 -5.21
C THR A 26 10.74 0.41 -4.19
N ALA A 27 11.25 0.46 -2.95
CA ALA A 27 10.77 -0.39 -1.87
C ALA A 27 9.31 -0.06 -1.48
N TYR A 28 8.95 1.22 -1.36
CA TYR A 28 7.57 1.62 -1.05
C TYR A 28 6.59 1.31 -2.18
N ASP A 29 6.99 1.47 -3.44
CA ASP A 29 6.13 1.11 -4.58
C ASP A 29 5.87 -0.39 -4.61
N THR A 30 6.90 -1.21 -4.34
CA THR A 30 6.78 -2.66 -4.17
C THR A 30 5.75 -3.00 -3.09
N LEU A 31 5.86 -2.40 -1.90
CA LEU A 31 4.92 -2.63 -0.79
C LEU A 31 3.49 -2.17 -1.10
N THR A 32 3.35 -1.07 -1.84
CA THR A 32 2.04 -0.51 -2.20
C THR A 32 1.24 -1.44 -3.12
N TRP A 33 1.92 -2.15 -4.03
CA TRP A 33 1.28 -3.08 -4.96
C TRP A 33 1.25 -4.53 -4.47
N GLN A 34 2.32 -5.01 -3.83
CA GLN A 34 2.40 -6.41 -3.37
C GLN A 34 1.68 -6.64 -2.03
N GLY A 35 1.71 -5.66 -1.12
CA GLY A 35 1.09 -5.78 0.20
C GLY A 35 -0.41 -6.13 0.16
N PRO A 36 -1.23 -5.44 -0.65
CA PRO A 36 -2.63 -5.79 -0.83
C PRO A 36 -2.83 -7.19 -1.39
N VAL A 37 -2.07 -7.57 -2.44
CA VAL A 37 -2.19 -8.89 -3.08
C VAL A 37 -1.91 -10.02 -2.08
N LEU A 38 -0.85 -9.89 -1.29
CA LEU A 38 -0.51 -10.85 -0.24
C LEU A 38 -1.60 -10.94 0.82
N THR A 39 -2.15 -9.79 1.23
CA THR A 39 -3.22 -9.76 2.23
C THR A 39 -4.49 -10.46 1.72
N PHE A 40 -4.94 -10.16 0.50
CA PHE A 40 -6.12 -10.84 -0.07
C PHE A 40 -5.88 -12.33 -0.30
N THR A 41 -4.64 -12.74 -0.62
CA THR A 41 -4.27 -14.15 -0.73
C THR A 41 -4.40 -14.85 0.62
N ALA A 42 -3.87 -14.24 1.70
CA ALA A 42 -4.01 -14.75 3.05
C ALA A 42 -5.50 -14.81 3.47
N SER A 43 -6.28 -13.79 3.13
CA SER A 43 -7.74 -13.80 3.38
C SER A 43 -8.45 -14.92 2.64
N ALA A 44 -8.12 -15.17 1.38
CA ALA A 44 -8.69 -16.28 0.61
C ALA A 44 -8.38 -17.63 1.26
N PHE A 45 -7.14 -17.84 1.71
CA PHE A 45 -6.75 -19.03 2.48
C PHE A 45 -7.54 -19.18 3.79
N LEU A 46 -7.68 -18.12 4.57
CA LEU A 46 -8.46 -18.17 5.81
C LEU A 46 -9.96 -18.45 5.54
N TYR A 47 -10.48 -17.96 4.42
CA TYR A 47 -11.84 -18.28 4.01
C TYR A 47 -12.04 -19.73 3.58
N THR A 48 -11.03 -20.41 3.01
CA THR A 48 -11.16 -21.85 2.71
C THR A 48 -11.33 -22.68 3.98
N ILE A 49 -10.62 -22.32 5.05
CA ILE A 49 -10.76 -22.94 6.38
C ILE A 49 -12.16 -22.68 6.93
N PHE A 50 -12.62 -21.43 6.88
CA PHE A 50 -13.93 -21.03 7.38
C PHE A 50 -15.09 -21.77 6.68
N LEU A 51 -15.04 -21.84 5.34
CA LEU A 51 -16.10 -22.42 4.51
C LEU A 51 -16.08 -23.95 4.45
N SER A 52 -14.99 -24.59 4.87
CA SER A 52 -14.91 -26.06 4.89
C SER A 52 -15.96 -26.67 5.82
N SER A 53 -16.65 -27.70 5.33
CA SER A 53 -17.73 -28.39 6.03
C SER A 53 -17.26 -29.18 7.25
N SER A 54 -16.03 -29.67 7.24
CA SER A 54 -15.42 -30.46 8.31
C SER A 54 -14.72 -29.62 9.39
N THR A 55 -14.60 -28.30 9.20
CA THR A 55 -13.91 -27.42 10.15
C THR A 55 -14.71 -27.27 11.45
N ALA A 56 -14.08 -27.60 12.57
CA ALA A 56 -14.63 -27.36 13.89
C ALA A 56 -14.95 -25.87 14.10
N LYS A 57 -16.02 -25.57 14.83
CA LYS A 57 -16.47 -24.19 15.08
C LYS A 57 -15.39 -23.29 15.68
N ALA A 58 -14.59 -23.82 16.62
CA ALA A 58 -13.48 -23.08 17.21
C ALA A 58 -12.46 -22.64 16.15
N ALA A 59 -12.13 -23.51 15.19
CA ALA A 59 -11.24 -23.17 14.09
C ALA A 59 -11.83 -22.11 13.15
N ARG A 60 -13.16 -22.08 12.93
CA ARG A 60 -13.82 -21.00 12.16
C ARG A 60 -13.70 -19.65 12.86
N ILE A 61 -13.91 -19.61 14.18
CA ILE A 61 -13.76 -18.37 14.99
C ILE A 61 -12.31 -17.88 14.91
N VAL A 62 -11.34 -18.77 15.11
CA VAL A 62 -9.91 -18.44 15.01
C VAL A 62 -9.56 -17.92 13.61
N ALA A 63 -10.06 -18.55 12.55
CA ALA A 63 -9.85 -18.10 11.18
C ALA A 63 -10.42 -16.69 10.95
N CYS A 64 -11.63 -16.39 11.43
CA CYS A 64 -12.20 -15.03 11.36
C CYS A 64 -11.35 -14.01 12.12
N CYS A 65 -10.93 -14.30 13.35
CA CYS A 65 -10.10 -13.41 14.15
C CYS A 65 -8.76 -13.11 13.46
N LEU A 66 -8.11 -14.15 12.92
CA LEU A 66 -6.87 -14.01 12.16
C LEU A 66 -7.08 -13.18 10.88
N ASN A 67 -8.21 -13.36 10.20
CA ASN A 67 -8.48 -12.62 8.97
C ASN A 67 -8.77 -11.13 9.24
N ILE A 68 -9.45 -10.82 10.35
CA ILE A 68 -9.64 -9.43 10.82
C ILE A 68 -8.27 -8.80 11.10
N ALA A 69 -7.43 -9.48 11.88
CA ALA A 69 -6.09 -8.99 12.20
C ALA A 69 -5.24 -8.79 10.94
N THR A 70 -5.21 -9.78 10.04
CA THR A 70 -4.47 -9.74 8.77
C THR A 70 -4.96 -8.60 7.89
N SER A 71 -6.27 -8.41 7.77
CA SER A 71 -6.85 -7.33 6.97
C SER A 71 -6.53 -5.95 7.56
N ALA A 72 -6.61 -5.80 8.89
CA ALA A 72 -6.29 -4.54 9.57
C ALA A 72 -4.80 -4.20 9.44
N LEU A 73 -3.90 -5.17 9.65
CA LEU A 73 -2.46 -4.98 9.51
C LEU A 73 -2.06 -4.70 8.06
N GLY A 74 -2.64 -5.44 7.10
CA GLY A 74 -2.42 -5.22 5.67
C GLY A 74 -2.90 -3.83 5.24
N TYR A 75 -4.06 -3.38 5.75
CA TYR A 75 -4.55 -2.04 5.48
C TYR A 75 -3.65 -0.95 6.06
N ALA A 76 -3.21 -1.11 7.31
CA ALA A 76 -2.29 -0.18 7.96
C ALA A 76 -0.94 -0.10 7.23
N LEU A 77 -0.39 -1.24 6.80
CA LEU A 77 0.84 -1.30 6.00
C LEU A 77 0.66 -0.58 4.66
N PHE A 78 -0.45 -0.84 3.97
CA PHE A 78 -0.77 -0.18 2.71
C PHE A 78 -0.87 1.34 2.88
N LEU A 79 -1.57 1.83 3.89
CA LEU A 79 -1.68 3.27 4.16
C LEU A 79 -0.33 3.90 4.48
N ARG A 80 0.50 3.23 5.31
CA ARG A 80 1.85 3.71 5.64
C ARG A 80 2.75 3.76 4.41
N ALA A 81 2.70 2.76 3.55
CA ALA A 81 3.48 2.74 2.31
C ALA A 81 3.07 3.88 1.37
N ASN A 82 1.76 4.13 1.22
CA ASN A 82 1.25 5.25 0.43
C ASN A 82 1.66 6.61 1.02
N GLN A 83 1.58 6.77 2.35
CA GLN A 83 1.99 8.00 3.02
C GLN A 83 3.50 8.26 2.85
N ALA A 84 4.33 7.23 3.05
CA ALA A 84 5.78 7.34 2.89
C ALA A 84 6.15 7.69 1.44
N GLN A 85 5.46 7.11 0.46
CA GLN A 85 5.64 7.44 -0.95
C GLN A 85 5.25 8.88 -1.27
N SER A 86 4.19 9.41 -0.64
CA SER A 86 3.81 10.83 -0.80
C SER A 86 4.88 11.77 -0.29
N ILE A 87 5.41 11.51 0.91
CA ILE A 87 6.49 12.32 1.51
C ILE A 87 7.75 12.25 0.63
N ASP A 88 8.10 11.06 0.12
CA ASP A 88 9.24 10.89 -0.78
C ASP A 88 9.09 11.63 -2.12
N ASN A 89 7.87 11.78 -2.64
CA ASN A 89 7.64 12.58 -3.84
C ASN A 89 8.03 14.03 -3.63
N ASP A 90 7.63 14.60 -2.50
CA ASP A 90 7.86 16.01 -2.19
C ASP A 90 9.35 16.25 -1.92
N TYR A 91 10.01 15.33 -1.20
CA TYR A 91 11.44 15.36 -0.95
C TYR A 91 12.27 15.31 -2.26
N ILE A 92 11.93 14.40 -3.18
CA ILE A 92 12.65 14.30 -4.46
C ILE A 92 12.40 15.54 -5.32
N ALA A 93 11.17 16.07 -5.34
CA ALA A 93 10.87 17.29 -6.08
C ALA A 93 11.67 18.50 -5.56
N GLU A 94 11.94 18.57 -4.25
CA GLU A 94 12.82 19.58 -3.67
C GLU A 94 14.28 19.38 -4.07
N LEU A 95 14.79 18.14 -4.01
CA LEU A 95 16.14 17.81 -4.47
C LEU A 95 16.35 18.15 -5.95
N GLU A 96 15.38 17.86 -6.81
CA GLU A 96 15.44 18.20 -8.25
C GLU A 96 15.58 19.70 -8.47
N LYS A 97 14.84 20.52 -7.70
CA LYS A 97 14.94 21.98 -7.75
C LYS A 97 16.32 22.46 -7.31
N LEU A 98 16.86 21.90 -6.23
CA LEU A 98 18.18 22.27 -5.69
C LEU A 98 19.33 21.89 -6.63
N MET A 99 19.20 20.76 -7.33
CA MET A 99 20.18 20.30 -8.31
C MET A 99 20.08 21.01 -9.67
N GLY A 100 19.11 21.93 -9.83
CA GLY A 100 18.91 22.64 -11.09
C GLY A 100 18.48 21.73 -12.23
N PHE A 101 17.82 20.60 -11.93
CA PHE A 101 17.22 19.78 -12.99
C PHE A 101 16.29 20.69 -13.79
N PRO A 102 16.40 20.70 -15.14
CA PRO A 102 15.44 21.43 -15.92
C PRO A 102 14.07 20.94 -15.48
N GLU A 103 13.16 21.87 -15.19
CA GLU A 103 11.76 21.53 -15.01
C GLU A 103 11.34 20.96 -16.37
N ILE A 104 11.53 19.65 -16.56
CA ILE A 104 11.07 18.94 -17.74
C ILE A 104 9.57 19.03 -17.56
N LYS A 105 9.01 20.08 -18.15
CA LYS A 105 7.61 20.18 -18.46
C LYS A 105 7.38 19.12 -19.54
N ILE A 106 7.39 17.85 -19.11
CA ILE A 106 6.53 16.85 -19.72
C ILE A 106 5.18 17.57 -19.77
N ARG A 107 4.48 17.49 -20.90
CA ARG A 107 3.29 18.28 -21.31
C ARG A 107 2.24 18.60 -20.19
N HIS A 108 2.34 17.99 -19.01
CA HIS A 108 1.51 18.13 -17.81
C HIS A 108 2.27 18.24 -16.44
N GLY A 109 3.51 18.77 -16.36
CA GLY A 109 4.22 19.09 -15.09
C GLY A 109 5.51 18.27 -14.83
N GLY A 110 6.26 18.59 -13.76
CA GLY A 110 7.58 17.99 -13.41
C GLY A 110 7.59 16.46 -13.21
N LEU A 111 8.80 15.86 -13.14
CA LEU A 111 8.99 14.40 -12.98
C LEU A 111 8.46 13.89 -11.63
N HIS A 112 8.71 14.63 -10.55
CA HIS A 112 8.21 14.34 -9.20
C HIS A 112 7.38 15.49 -8.63
N GLY A 113 6.71 15.24 -7.50
CA GLY A 113 5.89 16.24 -6.79
C GLY A 113 4.37 16.11 -7.02
N PRO A 114 3.59 17.16 -6.69
CA PRO A 114 2.12 17.09 -6.66
C PRO A 114 1.47 16.71 -8.00
N ASP A 115 2.05 17.14 -9.12
CA ASP A 115 1.54 16.81 -10.45
C ASP A 115 1.78 15.34 -10.81
N TRP A 116 2.87 14.75 -10.34
CA TRP A 116 3.10 13.30 -10.47
C TRP A 116 2.08 12.50 -9.67
N ALA A 117 1.79 12.91 -8.42
CA ALA A 117 0.80 12.25 -7.57
C ALA A 117 -0.59 12.25 -8.23
N LYS A 118 -1.02 13.40 -8.78
CA LYS A 118 -2.29 13.52 -9.52
C LYS A 118 -2.37 12.59 -10.73
N ARG A 119 -1.28 12.41 -11.48
CA ARG A 119 -1.23 11.52 -12.65
C ARG A 119 -1.26 10.05 -12.28
N ARG A 120 -0.64 9.66 -11.16
CA ARG A 120 -0.70 8.29 -10.66
C ARG A 120 -2.09 7.91 -10.16
N GLU A 121 -2.76 8.86 -9.52
CA GLU A 121 -4.15 8.69 -9.09
C GLU A 121 -5.15 8.93 -10.22
N ALA A 122 -4.68 9.40 -11.38
CA ALA A 122 -5.50 9.49 -12.56
C ALA A 122 -6.02 8.09 -12.86
N PRO A 123 -7.33 7.96 -12.98
CA PRO A 123 -7.91 6.66 -12.85
C PRO A 123 -7.61 5.83 -14.10
N LEU A 124 -7.31 4.54 -13.89
CA LEU A 124 -6.99 3.63 -14.98
C LEU A 124 -8.24 3.46 -15.85
N ALA A 125 -8.23 4.02 -17.05
CA ALA A 125 -9.22 3.73 -18.06
C ALA A 125 -9.03 2.26 -18.49
N LEU A 126 -9.74 1.33 -17.84
CA LEU A 126 -9.70 -0.07 -18.21
C LEU A 126 -10.40 -0.23 -19.56
N LEU A 127 -9.62 -0.60 -20.56
CA LEU A 127 -9.93 -0.60 -21.99
C LEU A 127 -10.87 -1.75 -22.39
N TRP A 128 -12.19 -1.68 -22.16
CA TRP A 128 -13.22 -2.56 -22.78
C TRP A 128 -14.65 -2.43 -22.23
N TRP A 129 -14.86 -1.88 -21.04
CA TRP A 129 -16.21 -1.63 -20.50
C TRP A 129 -16.22 -0.31 -19.75
N LYS A 130 -17.37 0.36 -19.65
CA LYS A 130 -17.58 1.62 -18.91
C LYS A 130 -17.40 1.45 -17.39
N VAL A 131 -16.34 0.80 -16.95
CA VAL A 131 -16.00 0.67 -15.54
C VAL A 131 -15.56 2.07 -15.10
N PRO A 132 -16.15 2.63 -14.04
CA PRO A 132 -15.71 3.90 -13.51
C PRO A 132 -14.22 3.79 -13.20
N ALA A 133 -13.48 4.72 -13.75
CA ALA A 133 -12.07 4.79 -13.52
C ALA A 133 -11.92 5.20 -12.03
N PHE A 134 -11.41 4.30 -11.18
CA PHE A 134 -11.19 4.55 -9.76
C PHE A 134 -9.71 4.83 -9.47
N SER A 135 -9.44 5.70 -8.49
CA SER A 135 -8.09 5.83 -7.92
C SER A 135 -7.70 4.52 -7.25
N SER A 136 -6.50 4.02 -7.54
CA SER A 136 -5.96 2.76 -7.00
C SER A 136 -6.06 2.69 -5.48
N ILE A 137 -5.81 3.81 -4.78
CA ILE A 137 -5.90 3.89 -3.31
C ILE A 137 -7.33 3.60 -2.83
N LYS A 138 -8.33 4.15 -3.53
CA LYS A 138 -9.74 3.95 -3.18
C LYS A 138 -10.15 2.50 -3.40
N VAL A 139 -9.72 1.87 -4.50
CA VAL A 139 -10.02 0.45 -4.79
C VAL A 139 -9.46 -0.45 -3.70
N TRP A 140 -8.16 -0.31 -3.39
CA TRP A 140 -7.52 -1.15 -2.38
C TRP A 140 -8.11 -0.94 -0.99
N SER A 141 -8.29 0.32 -0.58
CA SER A 141 -8.88 0.65 0.74
C SER A 141 -10.30 0.10 0.88
N SER A 142 -11.12 0.19 -0.17
CA SER A 142 -12.48 -0.35 -0.17
C SER A 142 -12.46 -1.88 -0.06
N GLY A 143 -11.52 -2.55 -0.73
CA GLY A 143 -11.34 -3.99 -0.62
C GLY A 143 -10.98 -4.44 0.80
N PHE A 144 -10.02 -3.77 1.44
CA PHE A 144 -9.67 -4.06 2.84
C PHE A 144 -10.86 -3.89 3.78
N LEU A 145 -11.60 -2.78 3.64
CA LEU A 145 -12.77 -2.49 4.47
C LEU A 145 -13.88 -3.53 4.26
N ALA A 146 -14.14 -3.93 3.01
CA ALA A 146 -15.13 -4.95 2.69
C ALA A 146 -14.78 -6.30 3.33
N VAL A 147 -13.52 -6.74 3.25
CA VAL A 147 -13.06 -7.97 3.90
C VAL A 147 -13.18 -7.87 5.42
N LEU A 148 -12.82 -6.73 6.01
CA LEU A 148 -12.90 -6.53 7.46
C LEU A 148 -14.36 -6.63 7.96
N ILE A 149 -15.28 -5.91 7.31
CA ILE A 149 -16.72 -5.93 7.63
C ILE A 149 -17.27 -7.34 7.47
N LEU A 150 -16.96 -8.01 6.35
CA LEU A 150 -17.40 -9.38 6.10
C LEU A 150 -16.94 -10.32 7.22
N ASN A 151 -15.70 -10.25 7.66
CA ASN A 151 -15.22 -11.11 8.75
C ASN A 151 -15.88 -10.81 10.09
N PHE A 152 -16.20 -9.54 10.40
CA PHE A 152 -16.98 -9.23 11.60
C PHE A 152 -18.37 -9.88 11.54
N VAL A 153 -19.05 -9.81 10.39
CA VAL A 153 -20.35 -10.46 10.19
C VAL A 153 -20.23 -11.99 10.36
N LEU A 154 -19.22 -12.61 9.75
CA LEU A 154 -18.99 -14.05 9.87
C LEU A 154 -18.64 -14.49 11.29
N LEU A 155 -17.90 -13.66 12.02
CA LEU A 155 -17.59 -13.88 13.44
C LEU A 155 -18.87 -13.84 14.29
N ILE A 156 -19.71 -12.82 14.11
CA ILE A 156 -21.00 -12.69 14.80
C ILE A 156 -21.88 -13.90 14.51
N ILE A 157 -22.00 -14.33 13.25
CA ILE A 157 -22.77 -15.52 12.87
C ILE A 157 -22.20 -16.78 13.54
N SER A 158 -20.88 -16.94 13.57
CA SER A 158 -20.21 -18.09 14.18
C SER A 158 -20.42 -18.15 15.69
N CYS A 159 -20.49 -17.00 16.35
CA CYS A 159 -20.82 -16.87 17.76
C CYS A 159 -22.32 -17.07 18.02
N ALA A 160 -23.23 -16.51 17.21
CA ALA A 160 -24.68 -16.65 17.39
C ALA A 160 -25.18 -18.09 17.15
N ARG A 161 -24.57 -18.81 16.21
CA ARG A 161 -24.81 -20.26 16.05
C ARG A 161 -24.31 -21.08 17.25
N ALA A 162 -23.43 -20.54 18.10
CA ALA A 162 -23.06 -21.17 19.37
C ALA A 162 -24.25 -21.28 20.31
N SER A 163 -25.03 -20.20 20.41
CA SER A 163 -26.10 -20.05 21.39
C SER A 163 -27.38 -20.82 21.03
N MET A 164 -27.49 -21.39 19.83
CA MET A 164 -28.66 -22.18 19.39
C MET A 164 -28.47 -23.70 19.51
N LEU A 165 -27.34 -24.17 20.04
CA LEU A 165 -27.03 -25.60 20.23
C LEU A 165 -26.76 -25.95 21.71
N VAL A 166 -27.32 -25.18 22.65
CA VAL A 166 -27.40 -25.52 24.08
C VAL A 166 -28.84 -25.86 24.40
#